data_AF-A9WNL6-F1
#
_entry.id   AF-A9WNL6-F1
#
_cell.length_a   1.000
_cell.length_b   1.000
_cell.length_c   1.000
_cell.angle_alpha   90.00
_cell.angle_beta   90.00
_cell.angle_gamma   90.00
#
_symmetry.space_group_name_H-M   'P 1'
#
loop_
_entity.id
_entity.type
_entity.pdbx_description
1 polymer ?
#
loop_
_entity_poly.entity_id
_entity_poly.type
_entity_poly.pdbx_seq_one_letter_code
_entity_poly.pdbx_strand_id
1 'polypeptide(L)' 'MAPRLSNVLAFFECKPWAEYNGGDHTLYLGEVVDFNYRNGDALAFANSRFTTIPESQLGVEDLL' A
#
# COMPACT_ATOMS: atom_id res chain seq x y z
N MET A 1 -17.99 1.16 -5.87
CA MET A 1 -16.85 0.30 -5.52
C MET A 1 -15.87 0.31 -6.65
N ALA A 2 -14.62 0.66 -6.38
CA ALA A 2 -13.54 0.58 -7.36
C ALA A 2 -13.19 -0.89 -7.65
N PRO A 3 -12.75 -1.24 -8.87
CA PRO A 3 -12.31 -2.60 -9.17
C PRO A 3 -11.02 -2.94 -8.42
N ARG A 4 -10.91 -4.19 -7.94
CA ARG A 4 -9.77 -4.69 -7.16
C ARG A 4 -9.21 -5.98 -7.76
N LEU A 5 -7.87 -6.09 -7.78
CA LEU A 5 -7.17 -7.33 -8.12
C LEU A 5 -7.39 -8.40 -7.03
N SER A 6 -7.60 -9.66 -7.43
CA SER A 6 -7.68 -10.77 -6.49
C SER A 6 -6.31 -11.09 -5.86
N ASN A 7 -6.30 -11.63 -4.63
CA ASN A 7 -5.11 -12.16 -3.94
C ASN A 7 -3.99 -11.16 -3.65
N VAL A 8 -4.29 -9.86 -3.65
CA VAL A 8 -3.38 -8.82 -3.14
C VAL A 8 -3.02 -9.06 -1.67
N LEU A 9 -1.86 -8.57 -1.23
CA LEU A 9 -1.48 -8.62 0.18
C LEU A 9 -2.36 -7.70 1.03
N ALA A 10 -2.70 -6.53 0.51
CA ALA A 10 -3.62 -5.57 1.12
C ALA A 10 -4.33 -4.74 0.05
N PHE A 11 -5.44 -4.12 0.42
CA PHE A 11 -6.10 -3.09 -0.38
C PHE A 11 -6.65 -1.97 0.50
N PHE A 12 -6.84 -0.81 -0.13
CA PHE A 12 -7.58 0.32 0.42
C PHE A 12 -8.61 0.77 -0.63
N GLU A 13 -9.86 0.95 -0.23
CA GLU A 13 -10.86 1.68 -1.01
C GLU A 13 -10.93 3.11 -0.47
N CYS A 14 -10.79 4.08 -1.36
CA CYS A 14 -10.74 5.49 -0.99
C CYS A 14 -11.78 6.31 -1.73
N LYS A 15 -12.37 7.30 -1.06
CA LYS A 15 -13.06 8.41 -1.73
C LYS A 15 -12.04 9.52 -2.04
N PRO A 16 -12.04 10.11 -3.24
CA PRO A 16 -11.18 11.26 -3.53
C PRO A 16 -11.46 12.40 -2.54
N TRP A 17 -10.42 12.88 -1.85
CA TRP A 17 -10.52 13.95 -0.87
C TRP A 17 -9.94 15.27 -1.39
N ALA A 18 -8.73 15.23 -1.95
CA ALA A 18 -8.09 16.39 -2.56
C ALA A 18 -7.06 15.99 -3.62
N GLU A 19 -6.67 16.95 -4.46
CA GLU A 19 -5.57 16.83 -5.41
C GLU A 19 -4.60 18.00 -5.24
N TYR A 20 -3.30 17.73 -5.36
CA TYR A 20 -2.24 18.73 -5.23
C TYR A 20 -1.26 18.63 -6.40
N ASN A 21 -0.83 19.78 -6.94
CA ASN A 21 0.24 19.83 -7.92
C ASN A 21 1.57 19.41 -7.27
N GLY A 22 2.27 18.46 -7.89
CA GLY A 22 3.57 17.95 -7.45
C GLY A 22 4.66 18.13 -8.50
N GLY A 23 4.56 19.13 -9.37
CA GLY A 23 5.45 19.33 -10.52
C GLY A 23 4.99 18.51 -11.72
N ASP A 24 5.72 17.45 -12.05
CA ASP A 24 5.41 16.53 -13.16
C ASP A 24 4.37 15.46 -12.79
N HIS A 25 3.95 15.39 -11.53
CA HIS A 25 2.90 14.50 -11.02
C HIS A 25 1.79 15.29 -10.32
N THR A 26 0.63 14.64 -10.18
CA THR A 26 -0.46 15.10 -9.30
C THR A 26 -0.58 14.14 -8.13
N LEU A 27 -0.59 14.69 -6.91
CA LEU A 27 -0.81 13.91 -5.70
C LEU A 27 -2.32 13.83 -5.44
N TYR A 28 -2.87 12.63 -5.48
CA TYR A 28 -4.25 12.37 -5.06
C TYR A 28 -4.27 11.93 -3.61
N LEU A 29 -5.01 12.66 -2.78
CA LEU A 29 -5.28 12.28 -1.41
C LEU A 29 -6.70 11.71 -1.32
N GLY A 30 -6.81 10.51 -0.75
CA GLY A 30 -8.07 9.81 -0.59
C GLY A 30 -8.40 9.54 0.87
N GLU A 31 -9.68 9.69 1.23
CA GLU A 31 -10.24 9.24 2.50
C GLU A 31 -10.46 7.72 2.42
N VAL A 32 -9.81 6.95 3.29
CA VAL A 32 -9.98 5.48 3.35
C VAL A 32 -11.37 5.17 3.91
N VAL A 33 -12.18 4.43 3.14
CA VAL A 33 -13.55 4.04 3.52
C VAL A 33 -13.73 2.54 3.70
N ASP A 34 -12.82 1.72 3.16
CA ASP A 34 -12.73 0.29 3.42
C ASP A 34 -11.27 -0.17 3.21
N PHE A 35 -10.86 -1.22 3.90
CA PHE A 35 -9.55 -1.82 3.74
C PHE A 35 -9.54 -3.27 4.23
N ASN A 36 -8.62 -4.06 3.71
CA ASN A 36 -8.31 -5.37 4.29
C ASN A 36 -6.89 -5.77 3.93
N TYR A 37 -6.37 -6.76 4.64
CA TYR A 37 -5.05 -7.32 4.42
C TYR A 37 -5.05 -8.81 4.79
N ARG A 38 -4.01 -9.51 4.35
CA ARG A 38 -3.71 -10.87 4.77
C ARG A 38 -2.25 -10.97 5.19
N ASN A 39 -1.96 -12.02 5.93
CA ASN A 39 -0.59 -12.41 6.22
C ASN A 39 0.13 -12.87 4.93
N GLY A 40 1.45 -12.78 4.94
CA GLY A 40 2.36 -13.20 3.89
C GLY A 40 3.35 -12.14 3.44
N ASP A 41 4.29 -12.58 2.62
CA ASP A 41 5.39 -11.75 2.17
C ASP A 41 4.93 -10.60 1.25
N ALA A 42 5.60 -9.45 1.39
CA ALA A 42 5.39 -8.27 0.56
C ALA A 42 6.31 -8.26 -0.67
N LEU A 43 5.73 -7.90 -1.82
CA LEU A 43 6.51 -7.53 -3.00
C LEU A 43 7.09 -6.13 -2.79
N ALA A 44 8.41 -6.00 -2.88
CA ALA A 44 9.11 -4.72 -2.80
C ALA A 44 9.89 -4.44 -4.09
N PHE A 45 10.19 -3.16 -4.32
CA PHE A 45 10.96 -2.70 -5.46
C PHE A 45 12.02 -1.69 -5.02
N ALA A 46 13.28 -1.99 -5.29
CA ALA A 46 14.42 -1.14 -4.95
C ALA A 46 15.55 -1.32 -5.98
N ASN A 47 16.27 -0.24 -6.30
CA ASN A 47 17.39 -0.26 -7.25
C ASN A 47 17.04 -0.95 -8.59
N SER A 48 15.87 -0.63 -9.13
CA SER A 48 15.33 -1.20 -10.38
C SER A 48 15.15 -2.73 -10.37
N ARG A 49 14.97 -3.33 -9.19
CA ARG A 49 14.80 -4.78 -9.03
C ARG A 49 13.65 -5.08 -8.06
N PHE A 50 12.95 -6.17 -8.35
CA PHE A 50 11.99 -6.76 -7.42
C PHE A 50 12.72 -7.55 -6.35
N THR A 51 12.19 -7.49 -5.13
CA THR A 51 12.61 -8.32 -4.00
C THR A 51 11.38 -8.67 -3.16
N THR A 52 11.56 -9.62 -2.25
CA THR A 52 10.53 -10.02 -1.30
C THR A 52 10.93 -9.54 0.09
N ILE A 53 10.01 -8.86 0.77
CA ILE A 53 10.13 -8.60 2.20
C ILE A 53 9.30 -9.67 2.90
N PRO A 54 9.92 -10.63 3.61
CA PRO A 54 9.16 -11.63 4.34
C PRO A 54 8.32 -10.97 5.42
N GLU A 55 7.14 -11.51 5.68
CA GLU A 55 6.33 -11.07 6.81
C GLU A 55 7.17 -11.19 8.10
N SER A 56 7.34 -10.08 8.83
CA SER A 56 8.00 -10.15 10.12
C SER A 56 7.03 -10.77 11.13
N GLN A 57 7.48 -11.83 11.81
CA GLN A 57 6.71 -12.43 12.92
C GLN A 57 6.63 -11.51 14.15
N LEU A 58 7.36 -10.40 14.13
CA LEU A 58 7.52 -9.41 15.22
C LEU A 58 7.12 -8.03 14.69
N GLY A 59 6.47 -7.23 15.54
CA GLY A 59 5.90 -5.93 15.18
C GLY A 59 6.94 -4.81 15.15
N VAL A 60 6.52 -3.59 14.77
CA VAL A 60 7.36 -2.37 14.88
C VAL A 60 7.79 -2.11 16.33
N GLU A 61 7.04 -2.67 17.28
CA GLU A 61 7.27 -2.61 18.73
C GLU A 61 8.59 -3.28 19.15
N ASP A 62 9.10 -4.21 18.34
CA ASP A 62 10.33 -4.98 18.59
C ASP A 62 11.58 -4.38 17.92
N LEU A 63 11.48 -3.18 17.35
CA LEU A 63 12.58 -2.45 16.71
C LEU A 63 13.36 -1.53 17.69
N LEU A 64 13.11 -1.64 19.01
CA LEU A 64 13.79 -0.89 20.07
C LEU A 64 14.48 -1.81 21.09
#